data_AF-A0A137NQH6-F1
#
_entry.id   AF-A0A137NQH6-F1
#
_cell.length_a   1.000
_cell.length_b   1.000
_cell.length_c   1.000
_cell.angle_alpha   90.00
_cell.angle_beta   90.00
_cell.angle_gamma   90.00
#
_symmetry.space_group_name_H-M   'P 1'
#
loop_
_entity.id
_entity.type
_entity.pdbx_description
1 polymer ?
#
loop_
_entity_poly.entity_id
_entity_poly.type
_entity_poly.pdbx_seq_one_letter_code
_entity_poly.pdbx_strand_id
1 'polypeptide(L)'
;MLSTQIIDYDSKLIPQIDFFLNKLEFGVFGGLLKFSIHMNQEWIVELLSPSFEEKCITNYFKNFHIMVTYLSKYKFYTNSNEICPVLKSVMVLAGYSSIGKQSPELLKYLKHLAIVQLKKNMFKIKLTICQALFIFSNYLLYQGLGKQSLEYFHQAYLMASALGIDKDIPGLNEIDNDERRCIRFTSQKHDAHLYRVINIQSYYLFLAPSWAPLNPVYQTNPHSKDPNELLKAECLYISIKCYIVYWTISINLMSKYSQLTIFNPQVFLKNNTTKVIYVLQTLFNFTLIRILDLFLSLSEKCKSTEELEIVKSYAKIQVGFYHNLKMILNSQFSPANPTLELDQSTKKLLWSAEALYRITIDVNPLCMPMFYHYLCSTSLLYIKLILTYYHIPQVKKLFLEKLKQVYELFNNYRSKYNMPSDLIEVIDIITTYYNIKFL
;
A
#
# COMPACT_ATOMS: atom_id res chain seq x y z
N MET A 1 0.97 15.91 -1.10
CA MET A 1 1.09 16.46 -2.46
C MET A 1 -0.24 17.05 -2.95
N LEU A 2 -1.30 16.26 -3.19
CA LEU A 2 -2.61 16.83 -3.57
C LEU A 2 -3.21 17.73 -2.47
N SER A 3 -3.11 17.30 -1.20
CA SER A 3 -3.49 18.13 -0.05
C SER A 3 -2.72 19.45 0.00
N THR A 4 -1.39 19.39 -0.20
CA THR A 4 -0.51 20.56 -0.30
C THR A 4 -0.97 21.52 -1.39
N GLN A 5 -1.29 21.01 -2.59
CA GLN A 5 -1.79 21.85 -3.69
C GLN A 5 -3.13 22.54 -3.38
N ILE A 6 -4.01 21.92 -2.58
CA ILE A 6 -5.26 22.55 -2.13
C ILE A 6 -4.98 23.63 -1.08
N ILE A 7 -3.99 23.41 -0.21
CA ILE A 7 -3.55 24.38 0.80
C ILE A 7 -2.85 25.58 0.17
N ASP A 8 -2.04 25.34 -0.86
CA ASP A 8 -1.38 26.41 -1.62
C ASP A 8 -2.42 27.32 -2.31
N TYR A 9 -3.61 26.79 -2.62
CA TYR A 9 -4.74 27.56 -3.12
C TYR A 9 -5.40 28.42 -2.03
N ASP A 10 -5.61 27.88 -0.83
CA ASP A 10 -6.14 28.63 0.32
C ASP A 10 -5.51 28.15 1.65
N SER A 11 -4.55 28.91 2.14
CA SER A 11 -3.87 28.63 3.41
C SER A 11 -4.78 28.74 4.64
N LYS A 12 -5.95 29.40 4.54
CA LYS A 12 -6.94 29.46 5.63
C LYS A 12 -7.62 28.12 5.89
N LEU A 13 -7.46 27.15 4.99
CA LEU A 13 -7.89 25.78 5.22
C LEU A 13 -7.02 25.07 6.27
N ILE A 14 -5.76 25.47 6.45
CA ILE A 14 -4.79 24.78 7.34
C ILE A 14 -5.38 24.51 8.73
N PRO A 15 -5.94 25.49 9.47
CA PRO A 15 -6.50 25.23 10.80
C PRO A 15 -7.64 24.19 10.82
N GLN A 16 -8.39 24.03 9.73
CA GLN A 16 -9.51 23.08 9.64
C GLN A 16 -9.04 21.64 9.46
N ILE A 17 -7.88 21.45 8.84
CA ILE A 17 -7.30 20.14 8.54
C ILE A 17 -5.94 19.94 9.22
N ASP A 18 -5.61 20.77 10.22
CA ASP A 18 -4.30 20.74 10.89
C ASP A 18 -4.04 19.38 11.54
N PHE A 19 -5.08 18.76 12.10
CA PHE A 19 -4.99 17.38 12.60
C PHE A 19 -4.51 16.40 11.52
N PHE A 20 -4.92 16.56 10.25
CA PHE A 20 -4.52 15.70 9.14
C PHE A 20 -3.15 16.08 8.60
N LEU A 21 -2.79 17.37 8.59
CA LEU A 21 -1.47 17.82 8.17
C LEU A 21 -0.37 17.39 9.13
N ASN A 22 -0.61 17.51 10.43
CA ASN A 22 0.26 16.96 11.47
C ASN A 22 0.42 15.44 11.28
N LYS A 23 -0.65 14.71 10.96
CA LYS A 23 -0.57 13.26 10.67
C LYS A 23 0.26 12.96 9.42
N LEU A 24 0.13 13.77 8.35
CA LEU A 24 0.92 13.67 7.12
C LEU A 24 2.40 13.94 7.37
N GLU A 25 2.73 15.02 8.09
CA GLU A 25 4.10 15.43 8.37
C GLU A 25 4.82 14.40 9.25
N PHE A 26 4.15 13.92 10.29
CA PHE A 26 4.73 12.93 11.19
C PHE A 26 4.59 11.50 10.69
N GLY A 27 3.82 11.26 9.62
CA GLY A 27 3.46 9.93 9.16
C GLY A 27 2.77 9.11 10.26
N VAL A 28 1.81 9.70 10.99
CA VAL A 28 1.07 9.07 12.11
C VAL A 28 -0.44 9.22 11.93
N PHE A 29 -1.09 8.43 11.06
CA PHE A 29 -2.55 8.39 10.88
C PHE A 29 -3.21 7.40 11.87
N GLY A 30 -3.18 7.72 13.16
CA GLY A 30 -3.78 6.82 14.17
C GLY A 30 -3.58 7.20 15.63
N GLY A 31 -2.88 8.30 15.90
CA GLY A 31 -2.55 8.74 17.25
C GLY A 31 -1.48 7.90 17.93
N LEU A 32 -1.13 8.27 19.17
CA LEU A 32 -0.23 7.48 20.01
C LEU A 32 -0.94 6.22 20.51
N LEU A 33 -0.19 5.11 20.64
CA LEU A 33 -0.69 3.85 21.19
C LEU A 33 -1.12 4.04 22.65
N LYS A 34 -2.42 4.20 22.89
CA LYS A 34 -3.01 4.12 24.22
C LYS A 34 -3.66 2.75 24.41
N PHE A 35 -3.15 1.97 25.35
CA PHE A 35 -3.69 0.66 25.69
C PHE A 35 -4.62 0.77 26.90
N SER A 36 -5.87 1.17 26.65
CA SER A 36 -6.97 0.89 27.57
C SER A 36 -7.81 -0.22 26.92
N ILE A 37 -7.73 -1.43 27.49
CA ILE A 37 -8.47 -2.59 26.99
C ILE A 37 -9.68 -2.78 27.89
N HIS A 38 -10.87 -2.67 27.32
CA HIS A 38 -12.11 -2.96 28.02
C HIS A 38 -12.57 -4.37 27.67
N MET A 39 -12.55 -5.24 28.67
CA MET A 39 -13.04 -6.62 28.52
C MET A 39 -14.56 -6.61 28.37
N ASN A 40 -15.07 -7.24 27.31
CA ASN A 40 -16.48 -7.50 27.14
C ASN A 40 -16.67 -8.95 26.68
N GLN A 41 -17.89 -9.49 26.88
CA GLN A 41 -18.17 -10.89 26.62
C GLN A 41 -18.11 -11.24 25.14
N GLU A 42 -18.49 -10.31 24.26
CA GLU A 42 -18.54 -10.53 22.80
C GLU A 42 -17.16 -10.86 22.24
N TRP A 43 -16.14 -10.06 22.54
CA TRP A 43 -14.81 -10.30 21.98
C TRP A 43 -14.08 -11.47 22.64
N ILE A 44 -14.40 -11.80 23.89
CA ILE A 44 -13.86 -12.98 24.57
C ILE A 44 -14.37 -14.26 23.89
N VAL A 45 -15.67 -14.33 23.58
CA VAL A 45 -16.26 -15.48 22.86
C VAL A 45 -15.61 -15.65 21.49
N GLU A 46 -15.35 -14.55 20.79
CA GLU A 46 -14.67 -14.58 19.50
C GLU A 46 -13.23 -15.09 19.62
N LEU A 47 -12.44 -14.53 20.55
CA LEU A 47 -11.04 -14.92 20.79
C LEU A 47 -10.90 -16.39 21.17
N LEU A 48 -11.83 -16.91 21.97
CA LEU A 48 -11.81 -18.30 22.47
C LEU A 48 -12.45 -19.27 21.48
N SER A 49 -12.92 -18.82 20.31
CA SER A 49 -13.42 -19.73 19.28
C SER A 49 -12.31 -20.70 18.84
N PRO A 50 -12.58 -22.02 18.77
CA PRO A 50 -11.58 -23.01 18.34
C PRO A 50 -10.99 -22.72 16.95
N SER A 51 -11.76 -22.05 16.09
CA SER A 51 -11.38 -21.69 14.72
C SER A 51 -10.72 -20.32 14.57
N PHE A 52 -10.64 -19.53 15.66
CA PHE A 52 -10.23 -18.13 15.61
C PHE A 52 -8.86 -17.96 14.96
N GLU A 53 -7.90 -18.71 15.45
CA GLU A 53 -6.51 -18.62 15.02
C GLU A 53 -6.32 -19.04 13.56
N GLU A 54 -6.90 -20.18 13.17
CA GLU A 54 -6.86 -20.69 11.81
C GLU A 54 -7.49 -19.70 10.82
N LYS A 55 -8.62 -19.09 11.19
CA LYS A 55 -9.27 -18.03 10.40
C LYS A 55 -8.36 -16.81 10.25
N CYS A 56 -7.69 -16.39 11.31
CA CYS A 56 -6.76 -15.26 11.25
C CYS A 56 -5.56 -15.58 10.33
N ILE A 57 -4.93 -16.74 10.49
CA ILE A 57 -3.80 -17.17 9.65
C ILE A 57 -4.22 -17.29 8.18
N THR A 58 -5.39 -17.86 7.90
CA THR A 58 -5.94 -17.93 6.54
C THR A 58 -6.12 -16.54 5.95
N ASN A 59 -6.68 -15.60 6.71
CA ASN A 59 -6.85 -14.22 6.27
C ASN A 59 -5.52 -13.47 6.11
N TYR A 60 -4.51 -13.78 6.93
CA TYR A 60 -3.16 -13.27 6.75
C TYR A 60 -2.62 -13.66 5.38
N PHE A 61 -2.63 -14.95 5.03
CA PHE A 61 -2.12 -15.41 3.74
C PHE A 61 -2.95 -14.90 2.55
N LYS A 62 -4.27 -14.76 2.75
CA LYS A 62 -5.18 -14.31 1.70
C LYS A 62 -5.04 -12.82 1.40
N ASN A 63 -4.88 -11.96 2.41
CA ASN A 63 -4.99 -10.51 2.22
C ASN A 63 -3.68 -9.77 2.51
N PHE A 64 -3.00 -10.11 3.60
CA PHE A 64 -1.83 -9.35 4.05
C PHE A 64 -0.54 -9.82 3.37
N HIS A 65 -0.31 -11.13 3.31
CA HIS A 65 0.91 -11.76 2.81
C HIS A 65 1.22 -11.45 1.34
N ILE A 66 0.18 -11.25 0.53
CA ILE A 66 0.31 -10.84 -0.88
C ILE A 66 1.05 -9.49 -0.99
N MET A 67 0.89 -8.61 -0.01
CA MET A 67 1.52 -7.30 0.00
C MET A 67 2.91 -7.31 0.66
N VAL A 68 3.17 -8.28 1.55
CA VAL A 68 4.32 -8.35 2.47
C VAL A 68 4.87 -9.77 2.63
N THR A 69 5.39 -10.33 1.54
CA THR A 69 5.84 -11.73 1.45
C THR A 69 7.17 -11.98 2.18
N TYR A 70 7.20 -11.88 3.51
CA TYR A 70 8.42 -12.13 4.30
C TYR A 70 8.66 -13.59 4.67
N LEU A 71 7.71 -14.48 4.35
CA LEU A 71 7.71 -15.86 4.83
C LEU A 71 7.42 -16.83 3.69
N SER A 72 8.07 -18.00 3.71
CA SER A 72 7.68 -19.12 2.86
C SER A 72 6.37 -19.74 3.34
N LYS A 73 5.33 -19.67 2.50
CA LYS A 73 4.07 -20.38 2.74
C LYS A 73 4.30 -21.89 2.85
N TYR A 74 5.18 -22.43 2.00
CA TYR A 74 5.53 -23.85 2.00
C TYR A 74 6.14 -24.29 3.34
N LYS A 75 7.16 -23.59 3.83
CA LYS A 75 7.81 -23.90 5.11
C LYS A 75 6.87 -23.76 6.30
N PHE A 76 5.95 -22.79 6.25
CA PHE A 76 4.97 -22.59 7.30
C PHE A 76 4.00 -23.77 7.43
N TYR A 77 3.46 -24.26 6.32
CA TYR A 77 2.50 -25.37 6.34
C TYR A 77 3.16 -26.74 6.54
N THR A 78 4.41 -26.93 6.09
CA THR A 78 5.17 -28.16 6.38
C THR A 78 5.56 -28.28 7.85
N ASN A 79 5.76 -27.15 8.56
CA ASN A 79 6.17 -27.13 9.97
C ASN A 79 5.12 -26.48 10.87
N SER A 80 3.83 -26.68 10.56
CA SER A 80 2.72 -26.00 11.24
C SER A 80 2.67 -26.26 12.75
N ASN A 81 3.24 -27.37 13.22
CA ASN A 81 3.27 -27.74 14.62
C ASN A 81 4.33 -26.97 15.45
N GLU A 82 5.30 -26.32 14.79
CA GLU A 82 6.44 -25.66 15.43
C GLU A 82 6.51 -24.15 15.13
N ILE A 83 5.36 -23.51 14.94
CA ILE A 83 5.33 -22.08 14.62
C ILE A 83 5.82 -21.26 15.82
N CYS A 84 6.86 -20.44 15.59
CA CYS A 84 7.39 -19.50 16.56
C CYS A 84 6.27 -18.62 17.16
N PRO A 85 6.07 -18.59 18.49
CA PRO A 85 4.97 -17.84 19.12
C PRO A 85 4.97 -16.34 18.78
N VAL A 86 6.14 -15.74 18.58
CA VAL A 86 6.28 -14.33 18.21
C VAL A 86 5.70 -14.09 16.82
N LEU A 87 6.12 -14.89 15.84
CA LEU A 87 5.64 -14.81 14.46
C LEU A 87 4.13 -15.07 14.39
N LYS A 88 3.66 -16.10 15.09
CA LYS A 88 2.24 -16.45 15.21
C LYS A 88 1.40 -15.28 15.73
N SER A 89 1.85 -14.62 16.81
CA SER A 89 1.12 -13.48 17.39
C SER A 89 0.95 -12.31 16.41
N VAL A 90 1.98 -12.02 15.61
CA VAL A 90 1.94 -10.96 14.60
C VAL A 90 1.07 -11.36 13.41
N MET A 91 1.15 -12.62 12.95
CA MET A 91 0.30 -13.13 11.87
C MET A 91 -1.18 -13.11 12.26
N VAL A 92 -1.52 -13.52 13.49
CA VAL A 92 -2.89 -13.47 14.00
C VAL A 92 -3.42 -12.03 14.03
N LEU A 93 -2.62 -11.08 14.53
CA LEU A 93 -2.98 -9.66 14.52
C LEU A 93 -3.24 -9.13 13.09
N ALA A 94 -2.29 -9.33 12.18
CA ALA A 94 -2.39 -8.85 10.81
C ALA A 94 -3.55 -9.52 10.05
N GLY A 95 -3.75 -10.82 10.27
CA GLY A 95 -4.87 -11.58 9.73
C GLY A 95 -6.22 -11.11 10.24
N TYR A 96 -6.34 -10.90 11.55
CA TYR A 96 -7.55 -10.35 12.18
C TYR A 96 -7.88 -8.96 11.63
N SER A 97 -6.85 -8.13 11.43
CA SER A 97 -7.00 -6.78 10.87
C SER A 97 -7.54 -6.72 9.44
N SER A 98 -7.61 -7.88 8.77
CA SER A 98 -8.15 -8.02 7.41
C SER A 98 -9.56 -8.65 7.37
N ILE A 99 -10.17 -8.93 8.52
CA ILE A 99 -11.52 -9.51 8.62
C ILE A 99 -12.57 -8.39 8.54
N GLY A 100 -13.71 -8.62 7.88
CA GLY A 100 -14.82 -7.66 7.91
C GLY A 100 -15.51 -7.64 9.28
N LYS A 101 -15.82 -6.45 9.81
CA LYS A 101 -16.48 -6.22 11.11
C LYS A 101 -15.68 -6.74 12.33
N GLN A 102 -14.47 -6.22 12.52
CA GLN A 102 -13.62 -6.53 13.67
C GLN A 102 -14.11 -5.87 14.97
N SER A 103 -13.91 -6.55 16.11
CA SER A 103 -14.00 -5.92 17.42
C SER A 103 -12.78 -5.01 17.67
N PRO A 104 -12.98 -3.69 17.89
CA PRO A 104 -11.87 -2.77 18.17
C PRO A 104 -11.07 -3.15 19.42
N GLU A 105 -11.74 -3.66 20.46
CA GLU A 105 -11.08 -4.07 21.71
C GLU A 105 -10.28 -5.36 21.53
N LEU A 106 -10.77 -6.32 20.74
CA LEU A 106 -9.99 -7.51 20.38
C LEU A 106 -8.74 -7.12 19.61
N LEU A 107 -8.86 -6.23 18.63
CA LEU A 107 -7.73 -5.76 17.84
C LEU A 107 -6.67 -5.08 18.73
N LYS A 108 -7.10 -4.24 19.70
CA LYS A 108 -6.20 -3.64 20.70
C LYS A 108 -5.49 -4.72 21.54
N TYR A 109 -6.22 -5.73 22.01
CA TYR A 109 -5.66 -6.84 22.77
C TYR A 109 -4.61 -7.63 21.98
N LEU A 110 -4.93 -8.03 20.74
CA LEU A 110 -3.99 -8.76 19.86
C LEU A 110 -2.75 -7.92 19.56
N LYS A 111 -2.92 -6.60 19.37
CA LYS A 111 -1.81 -5.67 19.16
C LYS A 111 -0.91 -5.59 20.40
N HIS A 112 -1.50 -5.51 21.59
CA HIS A 112 -0.76 -5.54 22.84
C HIS A 112 0.03 -6.85 22.99
N LEU A 113 -0.62 -7.99 22.74
CA LEU A 113 0.02 -9.31 22.79
C LEU A 113 1.22 -9.40 21.85
N ALA A 114 1.07 -8.97 20.59
CA ALA A 114 2.16 -8.95 19.61
C ALA A 114 3.33 -8.08 20.09
N ILE A 115 3.06 -6.89 20.63
CA ILE A 115 4.09 -5.99 21.16
C ILE A 115 4.84 -6.64 22.33
N VAL A 116 4.14 -7.26 23.27
CA VAL A 116 4.76 -7.95 24.41
C VAL A 116 5.67 -9.08 23.92
N GLN A 117 5.21 -9.90 22.95
CA GLN A 117 6.01 -10.98 22.38
C GLN A 117 7.26 -10.48 21.65
N LEU A 118 7.11 -9.42 20.84
CA LEU A 118 8.22 -8.80 20.13
C LEU A 118 9.23 -8.20 21.09
N LYS A 119 8.81 -7.40 22.08
CA LYS A 119 9.72 -6.78 23.06
C LYS A 119 10.53 -7.81 23.84
N LYS A 120 9.91 -8.93 24.27
CA LYS A 120 10.60 -10.03 24.96
C LYS A 120 11.67 -10.73 24.13
N ASN A 121 11.59 -10.63 22.80
CA ASN A 121 12.45 -11.38 21.88
C ASN A 121 13.23 -10.48 20.90
N MET A 122 13.14 -9.16 21.05
CA MET A 122 13.58 -8.16 20.08
C MET A 122 15.07 -8.28 19.70
N PHE A 123 15.91 -8.73 20.63
CA PHE A 123 17.36 -8.88 20.44
C PHE A 123 17.82 -10.32 20.16
N LYS A 124 16.90 -11.30 20.12
CA LYS A 124 17.24 -12.69 19.80
C LYS A 124 17.31 -12.84 18.29
N ILE A 125 18.52 -12.97 17.76
CA ILE A 125 18.77 -13.10 16.32
C ILE A 125 18.24 -14.46 15.83
N LYS A 126 17.03 -14.46 15.29
CA LYS A 126 16.38 -15.62 14.65
C LYS A 126 15.57 -15.16 13.45
N LEU A 127 15.56 -15.96 12.39
CA LEU A 127 14.83 -15.66 11.15
C LEU A 127 13.34 -15.36 11.42
N THR A 128 12.67 -16.20 12.21
CA THR A 128 11.24 -16.02 12.52
C THR A 128 10.94 -14.75 13.31
N ILE A 129 11.87 -14.28 14.14
CA ILE A 129 11.73 -13.00 14.87
C ILE A 129 11.94 -11.83 13.90
N CYS A 130 12.93 -11.93 12.99
CA CYS A 130 13.16 -10.96 11.93
C CYS A 130 11.92 -10.80 11.04
N GLN A 131 11.32 -11.92 10.61
CA GLN A 131 10.07 -11.94 9.84
C GLN A 131 8.93 -11.27 10.63
N ALA A 132 8.77 -11.62 11.91
CA ALA A 132 7.73 -11.03 12.76
C ALA A 132 7.89 -9.51 12.90
N LEU A 133 9.12 -9.01 13.07
CA LEU A 133 9.41 -7.57 13.13
C LEU A 133 9.05 -6.86 11.82
N PHE A 134 9.44 -7.42 10.67
CA PHE A 134 9.09 -6.86 9.35
C PHE A 134 7.58 -6.83 9.08
N ILE A 135 6.87 -7.92 9.42
CA ILE A 135 5.41 -8.01 9.27
C ILE A 135 4.72 -7.00 10.18
N PHE A 136 5.12 -6.92 11.46
CA PHE A 136 4.54 -5.99 12.42
C PHE A 136 4.82 -4.52 12.03
N SER A 137 6.02 -4.25 11.54
CA SER A 137 6.38 -2.94 11.02
C SER A 137 5.51 -2.54 9.82
N ASN A 138 5.27 -3.44 8.85
CA ASN A 138 4.32 -3.15 7.76
C ASN A 138 2.89 -2.96 8.25
N TYR A 139 2.47 -3.76 9.23
CA TYR A 139 1.14 -3.62 9.84
C TYR A 139 0.97 -2.21 10.42
N LEU A 140 1.95 -1.73 11.18
CA LEU A 140 1.95 -0.35 11.69
C LEU A 140 1.95 0.68 10.56
N LEU A 141 2.74 0.47 9.51
CA LEU A 141 2.81 1.38 8.36
C LEU A 141 1.46 1.51 7.64
N TYR A 142 0.74 0.41 7.44
CA TYR A 142 -0.60 0.44 6.84
C TYR A 142 -1.68 1.03 7.76
N GLN A 143 -1.45 1.02 9.06
CA GLN A 143 -2.24 1.80 10.03
C GLN A 143 -1.78 3.27 10.08
N GLY A 144 -0.91 3.69 9.17
CA GLY A 144 -0.35 5.02 9.11
C GLY A 144 0.56 5.38 10.28
N LEU A 145 1.05 4.42 11.07
CA LEU A 145 1.97 4.63 12.20
C LEU A 145 3.42 4.51 11.74
N GLY A 146 3.83 5.36 10.80
CA GLY A 146 5.14 5.35 10.14
C GLY A 146 6.30 5.42 11.13
N LYS A 147 6.32 6.41 12.03
CA LYS A 147 7.43 6.54 13.02
C LYS A 147 7.60 5.30 13.88
N GLN A 148 6.50 4.72 14.38
CA GLN A 148 6.56 3.49 15.16
C GLN A 148 6.97 2.30 14.29
N SER A 149 6.46 2.24 13.06
CA SER A 149 6.86 1.23 12.07
C SER A 149 8.37 1.23 11.84
N LEU A 150 8.99 2.40 11.75
CA LEU A 150 10.44 2.56 11.54
C LEU A 150 11.27 1.92 12.65
N GLU A 151 10.85 2.01 13.91
CA GLU A 151 11.59 1.41 15.04
C GLU A 151 11.70 -0.12 14.89
N TYR A 152 10.58 -0.76 14.56
CA TYR A 152 10.55 -2.20 14.31
C TYR A 152 11.25 -2.57 13.00
N PHE A 153 11.16 -1.72 11.98
CA PHE A 153 11.88 -1.91 10.72
C PHE A 153 13.39 -1.88 10.93
N HIS A 154 13.90 -0.89 11.67
CA HIS A 154 15.32 -0.74 11.96
C HIS A 154 15.85 -1.99 12.67
N GLN A 155 15.14 -2.48 13.69
CA GLN A 155 15.56 -3.70 14.38
C GLN A 155 15.51 -4.94 13.48
N ALA A 156 14.49 -5.05 12.62
CA ALA A 156 14.41 -6.13 11.63
C ALA A 156 15.57 -6.06 10.63
N TYR A 157 15.94 -4.86 10.16
CA TYR A 157 17.07 -4.61 9.28
C TYR A 157 18.40 -5.05 9.90
N LEU A 158 18.68 -4.63 11.13
CA LEU A 158 19.89 -5.05 11.85
C LEU A 158 19.94 -6.58 12.01
N MET A 159 18.81 -7.20 12.32
CA MET A 159 18.71 -8.65 12.44
C MET A 159 18.89 -9.35 11.09
N ALA A 160 18.33 -8.82 10.01
CA ALA A 160 18.49 -9.34 8.66
C ALA A 160 19.95 -9.28 8.21
N SER A 161 20.63 -8.17 8.50
CA SER A 161 22.06 -7.99 8.25
C SER A 161 22.91 -9.01 9.02
N ALA A 162 22.64 -9.20 10.32
CA ALA A 162 23.32 -10.18 11.16
C ALA A 162 23.06 -11.64 10.71
N LEU A 163 21.85 -11.93 10.24
CA LEU A 163 21.48 -13.20 9.63
C LEU A 163 22.05 -13.38 8.22
N GLY A 164 22.70 -12.37 7.64
CA GLY A 164 23.25 -12.38 6.29
C GLY A 164 22.19 -12.51 5.19
N ILE A 165 20.96 -12.02 5.42
CA ILE A 165 19.84 -12.10 4.46
C ILE A 165 20.18 -11.42 3.13
N ASP A 166 20.99 -10.38 3.18
CA ASP A 166 21.38 -9.61 2.00
C ASP A 166 22.38 -10.35 1.10
N LYS A 167 22.97 -11.44 1.60
CA LYS A 167 24.01 -12.22 0.92
C LYS A 167 23.43 -13.54 0.40
N ASP A 168 23.81 -13.91 -0.81
CA ASP A 168 23.65 -15.29 -1.29
C ASP A 168 24.63 -16.19 -0.51
N ILE A 169 24.11 -17.11 0.31
CA ILE A 169 24.93 -18.02 1.11
C ILE A 169 25.05 -19.36 0.39
N PRO A 170 26.27 -19.80 0.04
CA PRO A 170 26.46 -21.09 -0.62
C PRO A 170 26.05 -22.25 0.30
N GLY A 171 25.48 -23.31 -0.29
CA GLY A 171 25.11 -24.54 0.42
C GLY A 171 23.74 -24.54 1.10
N LEU A 172 22.99 -23.44 1.06
CA LEU A 172 21.58 -23.45 1.45
C LEU A 172 20.72 -24.17 0.40
N ASN A 173 19.66 -24.84 0.83
CA ASN A 173 18.67 -25.40 -0.10
C ASN A 173 17.91 -24.28 -0.83
N GLU A 174 17.25 -24.63 -1.94
CA GLU A 174 16.57 -23.68 -2.82
C GLU A 174 15.46 -22.91 -2.09
N ILE A 175 14.64 -23.58 -1.28
CA ILE A 175 13.53 -22.96 -0.56
C ILE A 175 14.03 -21.93 0.47
N ASP A 176 15.11 -22.25 1.18
CA ASP A 176 15.74 -21.33 2.14
C ASP A 176 16.39 -20.14 1.44
N ASN A 177 17.03 -20.37 0.28
CA ASN A 177 17.57 -19.28 -0.54
C ASN A 177 16.46 -18.36 -1.03
N ASP A 178 15.35 -18.91 -1.52
CA ASP A 178 14.23 -18.13 -2.03
C ASP A 178 13.49 -17.37 -0.93
N GLU A 179 13.32 -17.97 0.25
CA GLU A 179 12.79 -17.27 1.42
C GLU A 179 13.66 -16.05 1.77
N ARG A 180 14.98 -16.20 1.82
CA ARG A 180 15.91 -15.11 2.17
C ARG A 180 15.93 -14.02 1.10
N ARG A 181 15.94 -14.40 -0.19
CA ARG A 181 15.83 -13.44 -1.30
C ARG A 181 14.49 -12.69 -1.27
N CYS A 182 13.40 -13.37 -0.94
CA CYS A 182 12.09 -12.74 -0.84
C CYS A 182 12.01 -11.74 0.33
N ILE A 183 12.60 -12.08 1.49
CA ILE A 183 12.75 -11.14 2.61
C ILE A 183 13.54 -9.91 2.16
N ARG A 184 14.68 -10.12 1.47
CA ARG A 184 15.50 -9.03 0.93
C ARG A 184 14.68 -8.12 0.01
N PHE A 185 14.02 -8.66 -1.01
CA PHE A 185 13.21 -7.87 -1.95
C PHE A 185 12.05 -7.14 -1.26
N THR A 186 11.35 -7.81 -0.35
CA THR A 186 10.22 -7.22 0.36
C THR A 186 10.68 -6.13 1.33
N SER A 187 11.83 -6.29 1.99
CA SER A 187 12.43 -5.28 2.87
C SER A 187 12.85 -4.02 2.11
N GLN A 188 13.39 -4.15 0.89
CA GLN A 188 13.71 -3.01 0.02
C GLN A 188 12.45 -2.22 -0.36
N LYS A 189 11.37 -2.93 -0.74
CA LYS A 189 10.06 -2.31 -1.01
C LYS A 189 9.53 -1.56 0.21
N HIS A 190 9.67 -2.15 1.39
CA HIS A 190 9.19 -1.58 2.63
C HIS A 190 9.99 -0.33 3.05
N ASP A 191 11.31 -0.38 2.95
CA ASP A 191 12.19 0.75 3.22
C ASP A 191 11.89 1.93 2.29
N ALA A 192 11.69 1.65 0.99
CA ALA A 192 11.27 2.66 0.02
C ALA A 192 9.90 3.27 0.35
N HIS A 193 9.01 2.54 1.02
CA HIS A 193 7.74 3.07 1.50
C HIS A 193 7.93 3.94 2.74
N LEU A 194 8.74 3.50 3.72
CA LEU A 194 9.07 4.27 4.92
C LEU A 194 9.79 5.59 4.60
N TYR A 195 10.75 5.55 3.67
CA TYR A 195 11.42 6.73 3.10
C TYR A 195 10.42 7.81 2.68
N ARG A 196 9.34 7.40 2.00
CA ARG A 196 8.32 8.33 1.47
C ARG A 196 7.38 8.86 2.53
N VAL A 197 7.03 8.03 3.51
CA VAL A 197 6.06 8.39 4.55
C VAL A 197 6.68 9.24 5.65
N ILE A 198 7.95 8.99 6.00
CA ILE A 198 8.63 9.63 7.15
C ILE A 198 9.73 10.60 6.70
N ASN A 199 10.03 10.65 5.39
CA ASN A 199 11.05 11.54 4.81
C ASN A 199 12.45 11.34 5.41
N ILE A 200 12.82 10.09 5.70
CA ILE A 200 14.15 9.68 6.17
C ILE A 200 14.95 9.09 5.02
N GLN A 201 16.28 8.98 5.12
CA GLN A 201 17.06 8.23 4.13
C GLN A 201 16.80 6.72 4.24
N SER A 202 16.68 6.05 3.08
CA SER A 202 16.47 4.59 3.00
C SER A 202 17.78 3.86 3.33
N TYR A 203 17.69 2.85 4.20
CA TYR A 203 18.81 1.97 4.58
C TYR A 203 19.33 1.14 3.40
N TYR A 204 18.42 0.70 2.53
CA TYR A 204 18.69 -0.11 1.35
C TYR A 204 19.00 0.71 0.08
N LEU A 205 19.02 2.05 0.15
CA LEU A 205 19.17 2.93 -1.02
C LEU A 205 20.43 2.65 -1.86
N PHE A 206 21.52 2.20 -1.23
CA PHE A 206 22.80 1.90 -1.88
C PHE A 206 22.94 0.43 -2.30
N LEU A 207 21.98 -0.42 -1.96
CA LEU A 207 21.96 -1.81 -2.39
C LEU A 207 21.17 -1.88 -3.70
N ALA A 208 21.89 -1.76 -4.82
CA ALA A 208 21.30 -1.95 -6.15
C ALA A 208 20.55 -3.29 -6.17
N PRO A 209 19.23 -3.31 -6.47
CA PRO A 209 18.48 -4.55 -6.46
C PRO A 209 19.02 -5.45 -7.57
N SER A 210 19.72 -6.53 -7.22
CA SER A 210 20.03 -7.61 -8.14
C SER A 210 18.86 -8.59 -8.11
N TRP A 211 18.10 -8.61 -9.21
CA TRP A 211 17.05 -9.60 -9.36
C TRP A 211 17.68 -10.99 -9.49
N ALA A 212 17.21 -11.91 -8.65
CA ALA A 212 17.46 -13.33 -8.76
C ALA A 212 16.10 -14.02 -8.91
N PRO A 213 15.96 -14.97 -9.86
CA PRO A 213 14.75 -15.76 -9.97
C PRO A 213 14.41 -16.45 -8.64
N LEU A 214 13.12 -16.55 -8.35
CA LEU A 214 12.56 -17.28 -7.21
C LEU A 214 11.70 -18.40 -7.79
N ASN A 215 11.75 -19.58 -7.19
CA ASN A 215 10.88 -20.67 -7.54
C ASN A 215 9.51 -20.46 -6.88
N PRO A 216 8.38 -20.31 -7.61
CA PRO A 216 7.07 -20.05 -7.02
C PRO A 216 6.62 -21.07 -5.96
N VAL A 217 7.15 -22.29 -5.99
CA VAL A 217 6.78 -23.38 -5.07
C VAL A 217 6.95 -23.00 -3.60
N TYR A 218 7.94 -22.19 -3.22
CA TYR A 218 8.10 -21.76 -1.81
C TYR A 218 6.90 -20.94 -1.26
N GLN A 219 6.02 -20.44 -2.14
CA GLN A 219 4.81 -19.69 -1.79
C GLN A 219 3.52 -20.51 -1.94
N THR A 220 3.60 -21.82 -2.14
CA THR A 220 2.43 -22.70 -2.13
C THR A 220 2.22 -23.36 -0.77
N ASN A 221 0.97 -23.68 -0.44
CA ASN A 221 0.64 -24.60 0.64
C ASN A 221 0.66 -26.04 0.08
N PRO A 222 1.58 -26.92 0.54
CA PRO A 222 1.68 -28.30 0.05
C PRO A 222 0.45 -29.17 0.37
N HIS A 223 -0.38 -28.74 1.32
CA HIS A 223 -1.62 -29.42 1.71
C HIS A 223 -2.87 -28.77 1.06
N SER A 224 -2.69 -27.78 0.19
CA SER A 224 -3.81 -27.11 -0.47
C SER A 224 -4.52 -28.04 -1.44
N LYS A 225 -5.86 -28.02 -1.41
CA LYS A 225 -6.70 -28.65 -2.44
C LYS A 225 -7.05 -27.71 -3.58
N ASP A 226 -6.60 -26.46 -3.51
CA ASP A 226 -6.85 -25.45 -4.53
C ASP A 226 -5.96 -25.71 -5.76
N PRO A 227 -6.54 -26.07 -6.93
CA PRO A 227 -5.75 -26.31 -8.13
C PRO A 227 -5.00 -25.06 -8.62
N ASN A 228 -5.44 -23.87 -8.21
CA ASN A 228 -4.89 -22.58 -8.62
C ASN A 228 -3.80 -22.05 -7.67
N GLU A 229 -3.40 -22.82 -6.66
CA GLU A 229 -2.40 -22.41 -5.65
C GLU A 229 -1.05 -22.02 -6.28
N LEU A 230 -0.57 -22.83 -7.24
CA LEU A 230 0.69 -22.55 -7.94
C LEU A 230 0.59 -21.28 -8.80
N LEU A 231 -0.52 -21.09 -9.51
CA LEU A 231 -0.76 -19.90 -10.33
C LEU A 231 -0.77 -18.62 -9.48
N LYS A 232 -1.38 -18.67 -8.29
CA LYS A 232 -1.36 -17.54 -7.33
C LYS A 232 0.07 -17.23 -6.87
N ALA A 233 0.87 -18.26 -6.62
CA ALA A 233 2.28 -18.10 -6.28
C ALA A 233 3.11 -17.50 -7.44
N GLU A 234 2.86 -17.91 -8.68
CA GLU A 234 3.46 -17.31 -9.88
C GLU A 234 3.08 -15.84 -10.05
N CYS A 235 1.81 -15.49 -9.83
CA CYS A 235 1.35 -14.10 -9.87
C CYS A 235 2.03 -13.22 -8.80
N LEU A 236 2.20 -13.77 -7.58
CA LEU A 236 2.90 -13.09 -6.50
C LEU A 236 4.38 -12.86 -6.84
N TYR A 237 5.03 -13.89 -7.37
CA TYR A 237 6.40 -13.82 -7.87
C TYR A 237 6.58 -12.75 -8.96
N ILE A 238 5.71 -12.74 -9.97
CA ILE A 238 5.73 -11.71 -11.01
C ILE A 238 5.55 -10.33 -10.39
N SER A 239 4.64 -10.18 -9.41
CA SER A 239 4.42 -8.90 -8.73
C SER A 239 5.66 -8.39 -7.99
N ILE A 240 6.42 -9.27 -7.33
CA ILE A 240 7.70 -8.93 -6.68
C ILE A 240 8.73 -8.53 -7.74
N LYS A 241 8.90 -9.32 -8.80
CA LYS A 241 9.80 -9.03 -9.92
C LYS A 241 9.51 -7.65 -10.51
N CYS A 242 8.23 -7.38 -10.80
CA CYS A 242 7.76 -6.12 -11.36
C CYS A 242 8.13 -4.94 -10.47
N TYR A 243 7.97 -5.08 -9.15
CA TYR A 243 8.34 -4.03 -8.21
C TYR A 243 9.85 -3.75 -8.22
N ILE A 244 10.65 -4.81 -8.07
CA ILE A 244 12.11 -4.70 -7.93
C ILE A 244 12.77 -4.20 -9.21
N VAL A 245 12.41 -4.79 -10.36
CA VAL A 245 13.07 -4.52 -11.64
C VAL A 245 12.57 -3.23 -12.27
N TYR A 246 11.26 -2.95 -12.23
CA TYR A 246 10.68 -1.86 -13.00
C TYR A 246 10.19 -0.69 -12.15
N TRP A 247 9.43 -0.95 -11.08
CA TRP A 247 8.87 0.15 -10.29
C TRP A 247 9.89 0.90 -9.45
N THR A 248 10.85 0.21 -8.85
CA THR A 248 11.78 0.80 -7.87
C THR A 248 12.47 2.05 -8.42
N ILE A 249 12.99 2.00 -9.66
CA ILE A 249 13.64 3.13 -10.33
C ILE A 249 12.67 4.29 -10.50
N SER A 250 11.53 4.02 -11.14
CA SER A 250 10.53 5.03 -11.49
C SER A 250 9.98 5.74 -10.25
N ILE A 251 9.71 5.00 -9.17
CA ILE A 251 9.15 5.61 -7.97
C ILE A 251 10.22 6.36 -7.16
N ASN A 252 11.47 5.88 -7.10
CA ASN A 252 12.54 6.61 -6.41
C ASN A 252 12.81 7.96 -7.08
N LEU A 253 12.79 8.01 -8.41
CA LEU A 253 12.90 9.26 -9.16
C LEU A 253 11.71 10.18 -8.86
N MET A 254 10.48 9.65 -8.86
CA MET A 254 9.28 10.41 -8.53
C MET A 254 9.36 10.99 -7.11
N SER A 255 9.82 10.20 -6.14
CA SER A 255 9.95 10.65 -4.76
C SER A 255 10.97 11.79 -4.60
N LYS A 256 12.13 11.65 -5.26
CA LYS A 256 13.15 12.70 -5.27
C LYS A 256 12.63 13.98 -5.93
N TYR A 257 11.92 13.83 -7.04
CA TYR A 257 11.24 14.95 -7.70
C TYR A 257 10.22 15.62 -6.77
N SER A 258 9.35 14.85 -6.10
CA SER A 258 8.37 15.39 -5.16
C SER A 258 9.03 16.17 -4.01
N GLN A 259 10.09 15.63 -3.40
CA GLN A 259 10.84 16.34 -2.35
C GLN A 259 11.43 17.65 -2.87
N LEU A 260 12.07 17.63 -4.03
CA LEU A 260 12.65 18.84 -4.63
C LEU A 260 11.58 19.91 -4.93
N THR A 261 10.41 19.50 -5.42
CA THR A 261 9.30 20.45 -5.66
C THR A 261 8.74 21.05 -4.37
N ILE A 262 8.75 20.31 -3.25
CA ILE A 262 8.27 20.79 -1.96
C ILE A 262 9.28 21.77 -1.32
N PHE A 263 10.57 21.42 -1.31
CA PHE A 263 11.58 22.21 -0.60
C PHE A 263 12.19 23.35 -1.42
N ASN A 264 12.12 23.28 -2.76
CA ASN A 264 12.72 24.30 -3.62
C ASN A 264 11.90 24.56 -4.91
N PRO A 265 10.68 25.10 -4.78
CA PRO A 265 9.79 25.33 -5.93
C PRO A 265 10.37 26.31 -6.96
N GLN A 266 11.25 27.24 -6.55
CA GLN A 266 11.84 28.25 -7.43
C GLN A 266 12.94 27.70 -8.36
N VAL A 267 13.65 26.63 -7.97
CA VAL A 267 14.70 26.01 -8.80
C VAL A 267 14.13 25.20 -9.97
N PHE A 268 12.86 24.79 -9.88
CA PHE A 268 12.13 24.09 -10.95
C PHE A 268 11.25 25.06 -11.75
N LEU A 269 11.87 26.10 -12.31
CA LEU A 269 11.25 26.94 -13.34
C LEU A 269 10.91 26.10 -14.60
N LYS A 270 9.81 26.49 -15.28
CA LYS A 270 9.04 25.80 -16.34
C LYS A 270 9.79 24.84 -17.28
N ASN A 271 11.05 25.11 -17.66
CA ASN A 271 11.78 24.30 -18.64
C ASN A 271 12.37 22.99 -18.08
N ASN A 272 12.81 22.96 -16.82
CA ASN A 272 13.37 21.73 -16.21
C ASN A 272 12.26 20.78 -15.74
N THR A 273 11.15 21.33 -15.25
CA THR A 273 9.99 20.61 -14.76
C THR A 273 9.35 19.75 -15.86
N THR A 274 9.16 20.32 -17.05
CA THR A 274 8.62 19.60 -18.20
C THR A 274 9.51 18.43 -18.62
N LYS A 275 10.85 18.58 -18.58
CA LYS A 275 11.79 17.49 -18.88
C LYS A 275 11.72 16.36 -17.87
N VAL A 276 11.74 16.66 -16.57
CA VAL A 276 11.66 15.63 -15.53
C VAL A 276 10.32 14.88 -15.60
N ILE A 277 9.22 15.60 -15.80
CA ILE A 277 7.90 14.97 -15.91
C ILE A 277 7.81 14.12 -17.18
N TYR A 278 8.37 14.57 -18.31
CA TYR A 278 8.45 13.76 -19.53
C TYR A 278 9.23 12.46 -19.30
N VAL A 279 10.38 12.52 -18.62
CA VAL A 279 11.18 11.33 -18.26
C VAL A 279 10.37 10.39 -17.38
N LEU A 280 9.71 10.90 -16.34
CA LEU A 280 8.86 10.09 -15.46
C LEU A 280 7.68 9.45 -16.21
N GLN A 281 7.01 10.18 -17.09
CA GLN A 281 5.93 9.64 -17.92
C GLN A 281 6.42 8.50 -18.83
N THR A 282 7.58 8.68 -19.46
CA THR A 282 8.21 7.67 -20.32
C THR A 282 8.57 6.42 -19.51
N LEU A 283 9.19 6.60 -18.33
CA LEU A 283 9.54 5.49 -17.44
C LEU A 283 8.30 4.75 -16.91
N PHE A 284 7.24 5.46 -16.54
CA PHE A 284 5.98 4.85 -16.11
C PHE A 284 5.33 4.04 -17.24
N ASN A 285 5.30 4.58 -18.46
CA ASN A 285 4.76 3.85 -19.61
C ASN A 285 5.60 2.60 -19.92
N PHE A 286 6.93 2.73 -19.96
CA PHE A 286 7.84 1.60 -20.16
C PHE A 286 7.63 0.52 -19.09
N THR A 287 7.57 0.94 -17.81
CA THR A 287 7.32 0.06 -16.66
C THR A 287 6.00 -0.68 -16.84
N LEU A 288 4.91 0.03 -17.16
CA LEU A 288 3.61 -0.60 -17.35
C LEU A 288 3.62 -1.62 -18.49
N ILE A 289 4.21 -1.28 -19.65
CA ILE A 289 4.29 -2.20 -20.80
C ILE A 289 5.00 -3.48 -20.38
N ARG A 290 6.19 -3.38 -19.75
CA ARG A 290 6.94 -4.56 -19.30
C ARG A 290 6.19 -5.41 -18.28
N ILE A 291 5.42 -4.79 -17.41
CA ILE A 291 4.59 -5.50 -16.43
C ILE A 291 3.45 -6.24 -17.14
N LEU A 292 2.74 -5.56 -18.03
CA LEU A 292 1.64 -6.17 -18.79
C LEU A 292 2.13 -7.31 -19.67
N ASP A 293 3.30 -7.18 -20.31
CA ASP A 293 3.92 -8.26 -21.08
C ASP A 293 4.12 -9.51 -20.21
N LEU A 294 4.62 -9.36 -18.98
CA LEU A 294 4.83 -10.49 -18.06
C LEU A 294 3.52 -11.17 -17.66
N PHE A 295 2.48 -10.40 -17.35
CA PHE A 295 1.17 -10.96 -17.00
C PHE A 295 0.45 -11.55 -18.23
N LEU A 296 0.66 -10.98 -19.43
CA LEU A 296 0.14 -11.50 -20.68
C LEU A 296 0.76 -12.88 -20.98
N SER A 297 2.08 -13.01 -20.88
CA SER A 297 2.77 -14.29 -21.04
C SER A 297 2.35 -15.34 -20.01
N LEU A 298 1.97 -14.93 -18.79
CA LEU A 298 1.37 -15.85 -17.82
C LEU A 298 -0.06 -16.24 -18.23
N SER A 299 -0.86 -15.28 -18.71
CA SER A 299 -2.24 -15.52 -19.11
C SER A 299 -2.38 -16.47 -20.31
N GLU A 300 -1.40 -16.50 -21.20
CA GLU A 300 -1.34 -17.46 -22.33
C GLU A 300 -1.26 -18.93 -21.86
N LYS A 301 -0.82 -19.17 -20.62
CA LYS A 301 -0.74 -20.50 -20.02
C LYS A 301 -2.02 -20.91 -19.29
N CYS A 302 -2.96 -19.98 -19.08
CA CYS A 302 -4.20 -20.25 -18.39
C CYS A 302 -5.11 -21.15 -19.24
N LYS A 303 -5.66 -22.20 -18.61
CA LYS A 303 -6.53 -23.19 -19.26
C LYS A 303 -8.01 -22.94 -18.99
N SER A 304 -8.33 -22.08 -18.02
CA SER A 304 -9.70 -21.79 -17.61
C SER A 304 -9.94 -20.29 -17.46
N THR A 305 -11.21 -19.90 -17.49
CA THR A 305 -11.65 -18.54 -17.20
C THR A 305 -11.32 -18.13 -15.77
N GLU A 306 -11.38 -19.05 -14.81
CA GLU A 306 -11.02 -18.80 -13.41
C GLU A 306 -9.54 -18.45 -13.27
N GLU A 307 -8.65 -19.23 -13.88
CA GLU A 307 -7.20 -18.95 -13.89
C GLU A 307 -6.91 -17.57 -14.50
N LEU A 308 -7.58 -17.25 -15.62
CA LEU A 308 -7.44 -15.96 -16.27
C LEU A 308 -7.87 -14.79 -15.36
N GLU A 309 -8.97 -14.94 -14.60
CA GLU A 309 -9.41 -13.91 -13.66
C GLU A 309 -8.45 -13.72 -12.48
N ILE A 310 -7.75 -14.77 -12.06
CA ILE A 310 -6.67 -14.66 -11.07
C ILE A 310 -5.55 -13.78 -11.63
N VAL A 311 -5.03 -14.12 -12.82
CA VAL A 311 -3.93 -13.35 -13.45
C VAL A 311 -4.34 -11.89 -13.67
N LYS A 312 -5.55 -11.65 -14.20
CA LYS A 312 -6.11 -10.29 -14.38
C LYS A 312 -6.19 -9.53 -13.07
N SER A 313 -6.59 -10.16 -11.97
CA SER A 313 -6.68 -9.51 -10.67
C SER A 313 -5.31 -8.96 -10.21
N TYR A 314 -4.24 -9.73 -10.38
CA TYR A 314 -2.89 -9.26 -10.06
C TYR A 314 -2.38 -8.18 -11.02
N ALA A 315 -2.67 -8.30 -12.32
CA ALA A 315 -2.34 -7.25 -13.29
C ALA A 315 -3.04 -5.92 -12.96
N LYS A 316 -4.34 -5.97 -12.60
CA LYS A 316 -5.12 -4.78 -12.20
C LYS A 316 -4.51 -4.03 -11.02
N ILE A 317 -3.89 -4.72 -10.06
CA ILE A 317 -3.17 -4.07 -8.94
C ILE A 317 -2.05 -3.18 -9.46
N GLN A 318 -1.25 -3.69 -10.40
CA GLN A 318 -0.12 -2.96 -10.98
C GLN A 318 -0.60 -1.80 -11.86
N VAL A 319 -1.67 -2.02 -12.63
CA VAL A 319 -2.32 -0.98 -13.44
C VAL A 319 -2.88 0.14 -12.55
N GLY A 320 -3.52 -0.21 -11.44
CA GLY A 320 -3.99 0.76 -10.45
C GLY A 320 -2.85 1.58 -9.88
N PHE A 321 -1.74 0.93 -9.50
CA PHE A 321 -0.55 1.64 -9.02
C PHE A 321 0.03 2.61 -10.07
N TYR A 322 0.10 2.20 -11.34
CA TYR A 322 0.48 3.07 -12.45
C TYR A 322 -0.41 4.32 -12.56
N HIS A 323 -1.73 4.15 -12.56
CA HIS A 323 -2.65 5.27 -12.71
C HIS A 323 -2.62 6.21 -11.51
N ASN A 324 -2.40 5.68 -10.31
CA ASN A 324 -2.20 6.50 -9.12
C ASN A 324 -0.96 7.40 -9.26
N LEU A 325 0.17 6.84 -9.68
CA LEU A 325 1.39 7.61 -9.92
C LEU A 325 1.22 8.65 -11.05
N LYS A 326 0.56 8.27 -12.15
CA LYS A 326 0.26 9.21 -13.25
C LYS A 326 -0.66 10.34 -12.83
N MET A 327 -1.69 10.04 -12.03
CA MET A 327 -2.61 11.03 -11.50
C MET A 327 -1.87 12.04 -10.63
N ILE A 328 -1.05 11.55 -9.69
CA ILE A 328 -0.18 12.37 -8.85
C ILE A 328 0.73 13.23 -9.74
N LEU A 329 1.50 12.64 -10.66
CA LEU A 329 2.42 13.38 -11.53
C LEU A 329 1.72 14.46 -12.36
N ASN A 330 0.62 14.13 -13.04
CA ASN A 330 -0.09 15.07 -13.89
C ASN A 330 -0.84 16.15 -13.11
N SER A 331 -1.15 15.91 -11.84
CA SER A 331 -1.76 16.95 -10.99
C SER A 331 -0.87 18.18 -10.84
N GLN A 332 0.43 18.06 -11.09
CA GLN A 332 1.36 19.19 -11.02
C GLN A 332 1.17 20.20 -12.16
N PHE A 333 0.45 19.84 -13.23
CA PHE A 333 0.15 20.73 -14.34
C PHE A 333 -1.25 21.33 -14.18
N SER A 334 -1.41 22.26 -13.24
CA SER A 334 -2.63 23.07 -13.21
C SER A 334 -2.58 24.12 -14.33
N PRO A 335 -3.64 24.29 -15.14
CA PRO A 335 -3.70 25.39 -16.09
C PRO A 335 -3.73 26.72 -15.32
N ALA A 336 -2.90 27.67 -15.74
CA ALA A 336 -2.92 29.02 -15.17
C ALA A 336 -4.22 29.76 -15.54
N ASN A 337 -4.71 29.53 -16.78
CA ASN A 337 -5.94 30.11 -17.31
C ASN A 337 -6.90 28.97 -17.73
N PRO A 338 -7.62 28.35 -16.78
CA PRO A 338 -8.62 27.32 -17.05
C PRO A 338 -9.73 27.81 -18.01
N THR A 339 -9.92 27.05 -19.09
CA THR A 339 -10.93 27.27 -20.14
C THR A 339 -12.00 26.19 -20.15
N LEU A 340 -13.10 26.41 -20.88
CA LEU A 340 -14.14 25.39 -21.06
C LEU A 340 -13.57 24.11 -21.69
N GLU A 341 -12.67 24.27 -22.67
CA GLU A 341 -11.92 23.14 -23.21
C GLU A 341 -10.82 22.73 -22.22
N LEU A 342 -10.82 21.46 -21.85
CA LEU A 342 -9.80 20.90 -20.96
C LEU A 342 -8.46 20.74 -21.70
N ASP A 343 -7.38 21.18 -21.07
CA ASP A 343 -6.03 20.98 -21.60
C ASP A 343 -5.62 19.50 -21.58
N GLN A 344 -4.57 19.16 -22.32
CA GLN A 344 -4.14 17.77 -22.48
C GLN A 344 -3.70 17.12 -21.15
N SER A 345 -3.13 17.90 -20.22
CA SER A 345 -2.68 17.36 -18.94
C SER A 345 -3.87 17.02 -18.03
N THR A 346 -4.87 17.90 -17.98
CA THR A 346 -6.14 17.64 -17.27
C THR A 346 -6.88 16.44 -17.87
N LYS A 347 -6.93 16.31 -19.21
CA LYS A 347 -7.50 15.13 -19.90
C LYS A 347 -6.80 13.82 -19.48
N LYS A 348 -5.45 13.79 -19.46
CA LYS A 348 -4.66 12.62 -19.02
C LYS A 348 -4.90 12.26 -17.55
N LEU A 349 -5.08 13.27 -16.72
CA LEU A 349 -5.34 13.14 -15.30
C LEU A 349 -6.74 12.54 -15.06
N LEU A 350 -7.76 13.03 -15.74
CA LEU A 350 -9.12 12.49 -15.67
C LEU A 350 -9.20 11.04 -16.17
N TRP A 351 -8.46 10.71 -17.24
CA TRP A 351 -8.34 9.33 -17.71
C TRP A 351 -7.77 8.40 -16.63
N SER A 352 -6.75 8.86 -15.89
CA SER A 352 -6.16 8.07 -14.81
C SER A 352 -7.09 7.94 -13.60
N ALA A 353 -7.82 9.00 -13.26
CA ALA A 353 -8.81 8.99 -12.18
C ALA A 353 -9.99 8.04 -12.48
N GLU A 354 -10.51 8.07 -13.71
CA GLU A 354 -11.57 7.14 -14.14
C GLU A 354 -11.08 5.69 -14.16
N ALA A 355 -9.85 5.43 -14.63
CA ALA A 355 -9.26 4.10 -14.59
C ALA A 355 -9.13 3.56 -13.16
N LEU A 356 -8.66 4.40 -12.21
CA LEU A 356 -8.61 4.04 -10.80
C LEU A 356 -9.98 3.72 -10.24
N TYR A 357 -10.98 4.58 -10.49
CA TYR A 357 -12.34 4.39 -10.03
C TYR A 357 -12.92 3.05 -10.52
N ARG A 358 -12.76 2.71 -11.80
CA ARG A 358 -13.20 1.42 -12.36
C ARG A 358 -12.48 0.23 -11.72
N ILE A 359 -11.17 0.32 -11.54
CA ILE A 359 -10.39 -0.72 -10.85
C ILE A 359 -10.91 -0.91 -9.42
N THR A 360 -11.30 0.16 -8.72
CA THR A 360 -11.88 0.02 -7.37
C THR A 360 -13.29 -0.56 -7.35
N ILE A 361 -14.06 -0.50 -8.44
CA ILE A 361 -15.36 -1.18 -8.53
C ILE A 361 -15.17 -2.67 -8.84
N ASP A 362 -14.29 -2.97 -9.80
CA ASP A 362 -14.22 -4.26 -10.49
C ASP A 362 -13.29 -5.30 -9.82
N VAL A 363 -12.78 -5.05 -8.61
CA VAL A 363 -11.70 -5.87 -8.03
C VAL A 363 -12.05 -6.57 -6.72
N ASN A 364 -11.54 -7.80 -6.65
CA ASN A 364 -11.47 -8.71 -5.51
C ASN A 364 -11.01 -7.99 -4.22
N PRO A 365 -11.61 -8.27 -3.04
CA PRO A 365 -11.23 -7.71 -1.74
C PRO A 365 -9.77 -7.93 -1.28
N LEU A 366 -8.91 -8.55 -2.09
CA LEU A 366 -7.49 -8.75 -1.79
C LEU A 366 -6.71 -7.44 -1.56
N CYS A 367 -7.24 -6.28 -1.99
CA CYS A 367 -6.53 -5.00 -1.96
C CYS A 367 -7.30 -3.84 -1.31
N MET A 368 -8.28 -4.14 -0.45
CA MET A 368 -9.18 -3.10 0.10
C MET A 368 -8.48 -1.91 0.74
N PRO A 369 -7.40 -2.06 1.55
CA PRO A 369 -6.70 -0.91 2.11
C PRO A 369 -6.13 0.01 1.02
N MET A 370 -5.58 -0.55 -0.06
CA MET A 370 -5.02 0.22 -1.17
C MET A 370 -6.12 1.00 -1.92
N PHE A 371 -7.28 0.38 -2.15
CA PHE A 371 -8.42 1.05 -2.77
C PHE A 371 -8.96 2.19 -1.92
N TYR A 372 -8.99 2.02 -0.60
CA TYR A 372 -9.36 3.09 0.33
C TYR A 372 -8.48 4.35 0.13
N HIS A 373 -7.17 4.17 -0.01
CA HIS A 373 -6.25 5.27 -0.31
C HIS A 373 -6.41 5.86 -1.73
N TYR A 374 -6.69 5.02 -2.74
CA TYR A 374 -6.95 5.51 -4.10
C TYR A 374 -8.22 6.35 -4.18
N LEU A 375 -9.28 5.97 -3.46
CA LEU A 375 -10.51 6.74 -3.37
C LEU A 375 -10.25 8.11 -2.72
N CYS A 376 -9.53 8.15 -1.60
CA CYS A 376 -9.11 9.42 -0.98
C CYS A 376 -8.33 10.32 -1.97
N SER A 377 -7.33 9.75 -2.66
CA SER A 377 -6.51 10.50 -3.62
C SER A 377 -7.34 11.03 -4.80
N THR A 378 -8.32 10.24 -5.26
CA THR A 378 -9.24 10.60 -6.34
C THR A 378 -10.22 11.69 -5.89
N SER A 379 -10.72 11.62 -4.64
CA SER A 379 -11.57 12.66 -4.07
C SER A 379 -10.84 14.00 -3.95
N LEU A 380 -9.62 14.01 -3.40
CA LEU A 380 -8.79 15.22 -3.31
C LEU A 380 -8.51 15.82 -4.68
N LEU A 381 -8.30 14.97 -5.69
CA LEU A 381 -8.11 15.42 -7.06
C LEU A 381 -9.34 16.16 -7.60
N TYR A 382 -10.53 15.58 -7.47
CA TYR A 382 -11.75 16.23 -7.97
C TYR A 382 -12.06 17.52 -7.22
N ILE A 383 -11.82 17.58 -5.91
CA ILE A 383 -11.90 18.83 -5.14
C ILE A 383 -10.98 19.88 -5.75
N LYS A 384 -9.71 19.54 -5.97
CA LYS A 384 -8.74 20.46 -6.59
C LYS A 384 -9.24 20.97 -7.95
N LEU A 385 -9.77 20.08 -8.80
CA LEU A 385 -10.30 20.45 -10.11
C LEU A 385 -11.53 21.36 -10.00
N ILE A 386 -12.43 21.11 -9.05
CA ILE A 386 -13.60 21.97 -8.77
C ILE A 386 -13.16 23.38 -8.40
N LEU A 387 -12.13 23.51 -7.55
CA LEU A 387 -11.58 24.80 -7.16
C LEU A 387 -10.91 25.51 -8.35
N THR A 388 -10.14 24.76 -9.15
CA THR A 388 -9.45 25.30 -10.34
C THR A 388 -10.42 25.81 -11.40
N TYR A 389 -11.54 25.12 -11.61
CA TYR A 389 -12.54 25.44 -12.63
C TYR A 389 -13.80 26.10 -12.06
N TYR A 390 -13.71 26.74 -10.88
CA TYR A 390 -14.87 27.27 -10.15
C TYR A 390 -15.70 28.27 -10.98
N HIS A 391 -15.05 29.10 -11.79
CA HIS A 391 -15.64 30.11 -12.68
C HIS A 391 -16.25 29.53 -13.97
N ILE A 392 -16.14 28.22 -14.23
CA ILE A 392 -16.70 27.55 -15.42
C ILE A 392 -17.80 26.58 -14.97
N PRO A 393 -19.08 27.01 -14.91
CA PRO A 393 -20.15 26.22 -14.29
C PRO A 393 -20.34 24.82 -14.86
N GLN A 394 -20.18 24.66 -16.18
CA GLN A 394 -20.37 23.40 -16.90
C GLN A 394 -19.32 22.36 -16.48
N VAL A 395 -18.05 22.77 -16.43
CA VAL A 395 -16.93 21.90 -16.04
C VAL A 395 -16.99 21.60 -14.54
N LYS A 396 -17.31 22.61 -13.73
CA LYS A 396 -17.54 22.43 -12.29
C LYS A 396 -18.61 21.38 -12.02
N LYS A 397 -19.75 21.44 -12.72
CA LYS A 397 -20.84 20.46 -12.57
C LYS A 397 -20.37 19.04 -12.89
N LEU A 398 -19.64 18.86 -13.99
CA LEU A 398 -19.07 17.56 -14.37
C LEU A 398 -18.18 16.97 -13.26
N PHE A 399 -17.30 17.80 -12.68
CA PHE A 399 -16.41 17.34 -11.62
C PHE A 399 -17.13 17.08 -10.29
N LEU A 400 -18.19 17.81 -9.99
CA LEU A 400 -19.06 17.54 -8.83
C LEU A 400 -19.75 16.18 -8.95
N GLU A 401 -20.31 15.86 -10.12
CA GLU A 401 -20.94 14.55 -10.36
C GLU A 401 -19.94 13.41 -10.19
N LYS A 402 -18.71 13.59 -10.68
CA LYS A 402 -17.63 12.60 -10.50
C LYS A 402 -17.17 12.46 -9.05
N LEU A 403 -17.02 13.58 -8.34
CA LEU A 403 -16.67 13.55 -6.91
C LEU A 403 -17.74 12.81 -6.10
N LYS A 404 -19.02 13.03 -6.41
CA LYS A 404 -20.14 12.32 -5.76
C LYS A 404 -20.05 10.81 -5.94
N GLN A 405 -19.82 10.33 -7.17
CA GLN A 405 -19.66 8.90 -7.46
C GLN A 405 -18.51 8.27 -6.65
N VAL A 406 -17.36 8.94 -6.61
CA VAL A 406 -16.19 8.48 -5.84
C VAL A 406 -16.50 8.46 -4.34
N TYR A 407 -17.16 9.50 -3.83
CA TYR A 407 -17.50 9.63 -2.41
C TYR A 407 -18.50 8.57 -1.95
N GLU A 408 -19.51 8.26 -2.74
CA GLU A 408 -20.47 7.18 -2.45
C GLU A 408 -19.78 5.81 -2.35
N LEU A 409 -18.87 5.51 -3.29
CA LEU A 409 -18.06 4.30 -3.25
C LEU A 409 -17.15 4.26 -2.01
N PHE A 410 -16.54 5.40 -1.67
CA PHE A 410 -15.66 5.55 -0.52
C PHE A 410 -16.41 5.29 0.80
N ASN A 411 -17.62 5.83 0.94
CA ASN A 411 -18.50 5.58 2.09
C ASN A 411 -18.98 4.13 2.17
N ASN A 412 -19.32 3.51 1.04
CA ASN A 412 -19.69 2.09 1.00
C ASN A 412 -18.52 1.21 1.46
N TYR A 413 -17.30 1.50 1.01
CA TYR A 413 -16.11 0.79 1.46
C TYR A 413 -15.87 0.96 2.95
N ARG A 414 -16.00 2.19 3.47
CA ARG A 414 -15.90 2.47 4.90
C ARG A 414 -16.89 1.64 5.70
N SER A 415 -18.17 1.70 5.37
CA SER A 415 -19.23 1.03 6.13
C SER A 415 -19.15 -0.50 6.04
N LYS A 416 -18.89 -1.03 4.84
CA LYS A 416 -18.83 -2.48 4.59
C LYS A 416 -17.62 -3.15 5.23
N TYR A 417 -16.48 -2.46 5.30
CA TYR A 417 -15.20 -3.03 5.76
C TYR A 417 -14.68 -2.43 7.07
N ASN A 418 -15.45 -1.55 7.71
CA ASN A 418 -15.08 -0.85 8.95
C ASN A 418 -13.73 -0.11 8.83
N MET A 419 -13.51 0.56 7.69
CA MET A 419 -12.27 1.33 7.49
C MET A 419 -12.25 2.58 8.39
N PRO A 420 -11.06 3.07 8.80
CA PRO A 420 -10.94 4.28 9.62
C PRO A 420 -11.58 5.51 8.97
N SER A 421 -12.25 6.36 9.76
CA SER A 421 -12.94 7.54 9.24
C SER A 421 -12.02 8.71 8.87
N ASP A 422 -10.75 8.65 9.24
CA ASP A 422 -9.81 9.77 9.17
C ASP A 422 -9.61 10.32 7.75
N LEU A 423 -9.52 9.46 6.73
CA LEU A 423 -9.34 9.92 5.35
C LEU A 423 -10.61 10.54 4.76
N ILE A 424 -11.80 9.99 5.07
CA ILE A 424 -13.06 10.50 4.53
C ILE A 424 -13.50 11.78 5.26
N GLU A 425 -13.22 11.88 6.57
CA GLU A 425 -13.48 13.07 7.38
C GLU A 425 -12.75 14.29 6.82
N VAL A 426 -11.52 14.12 6.31
CA VAL A 426 -10.80 15.20 5.62
C VAL A 426 -11.53 15.65 4.36
N ILE A 427 -12.10 14.71 3.59
CA ILE A 427 -12.91 15.05 2.42
C ILE A 427 -14.15 15.83 2.85
N ASP A 428 -14.81 15.41 3.93
CA ASP A 428 -15.99 16.08 4.48
C ASP A 428 -15.67 17.52 4.91
N ILE A 429 -14.60 17.72 5.68
CA ILE A 429 -14.17 19.05 6.15
C ILE A 429 -13.85 19.97 4.97
N ILE A 430 -13.08 19.49 3.99
CA ILE A 430 -12.69 20.31 2.83
C ILE A 430 -13.92 20.65 1.99
N THR A 431 -14.81 19.69 1.74
CA THR A 431 -16.02 19.95 0.95
C THR A 431 -16.99 20.89 1.67
N THR A 432 -17.18 20.76 2.98
CA THR A 432 -17.95 21.73 3.78
C THR A 432 -17.32 23.12 3.74
N TYR A 433 -16.00 23.24 3.94
CA TYR A 433 -15.30 24.53 3.92
C TYR A 433 -15.53 25.30 2.62
N TYR A 434 -15.47 24.62 1.48
CA TYR A 434 -15.71 25.22 0.17
C TYR A 434 -17.17 25.23 -0.29
N ASN A 435 -18.11 24.83 0.57
CA ASN A 435 -19.54 24.68 0.25
C ASN A 435 -19.80 23.79 -0.98
N ILE A 436 -18.99 22.75 -1.16
CA ILE A 436 -19.18 21.72 -2.18
C ILE A 436 -20.28 20.78 -1.70
N LYS A 437 -21.47 20.90 -2.30
CA LYS A 437 -22.61 20.05 -1.98
C LYS A 437 -22.58 18.77 -2.81
N PHE A 438 -22.67 17.62 -2.15
CA PHE A 438 -22.85 16.30 -2.79
C PHE A 438 -24.31 16.04 -3.22
N LEU A 439 -25.24 16.90 -2.77
CA LEU A 439 -26.69 16.82 -2.98
C LEU A 439 -27.18 18.03 -3.78
#